data_AF-A0A5C4T9C7-F1
#
_entry.id   AF-A0A5C4T9C7-F1
#
_cell.length_a   1.000
_cell.length_b   1.000
_cell.length_c   1.000
_cell.angle_alpha   90.00
_cell.angle_beta   90.00
_cell.angle_gamma   90.00
#
_symmetry.space_group_name_H-M   'P 1'
#
loop_
_entity.id
_entity.type
_entity.pdbx_description
1 polymer ?
#
loop_
_entity_poly.entity_id
_entity_poly.type
_entity_poly.pdbx_seq_one_letter_code
_entity_poly.pdbx_strand_id
1 'polypeptide(L)'
;MRKFSFSHAKGMQSFDFISTFKSLEELSVGYTTKLVKLPQVANPKKIISLTLINTPKFNDMEGILQYENLEKFVMNEHTVIPFEEITKLEKLKKLKKVYLNFKKESDHRLFEELVHRNGWINNNL
;
A
#
# COMPACT_ATOMS: atom_id res chain seq x y z
N MET A 1 -7.99 18.46 -0.83
CA MET A 1 -8.31 17.12 -1.38
C MET A 1 -8.05 16.09 -0.28
N ARG A 2 -9.05 15.27 0.09
CA ARG A 2 -8.92 14.21 1.11
C ARG A 2 -8.67 12.82 0.53
N LYS A 3 -9.18 12.58 -0.67
CA LYS A 3 -9.01 11.32 -1.39
C LYS A 3 -8.41 11.62 -2.75
N PHE A 4 -7.41 10.85 -3.14
CA PHE A 4 -6.84 10.93 -4.47
C PHE A 4 -6.70 9.52 -5.03
N SER A 5 -7.24 9.31 -6.23
CA SER A 5 -7.13 8.06 -6.96
C SER A 5 -6.71 8.35 -8.38
N PHE A 6 -5.80 7.55 -8.90
CA PHE A 6 -5.53 7.53 -10.32
C PHE A 6 -5.26 6.10 -10.79
N SER A 7 -5.62 5.83 -12.05
CA SER A 7 -5.30 4.58 -12.72
C SER A 7 -4.85 4.85 -14.16
N HIS A 8 -4.12 3.91 -14.76
CA HIS A 8 -3.78 3.94 -16.19
C HIS A 8 -3.00 5.19 -16.64
N ALA A 9 -2.05 5.64 -15.81
CA ALA A 9 -1.31 6.88 -16.02
C ALA A 9 -0.19 6.76 -17.08
N LYS A 10 -0.52 6.36 -18.31
CA LYS A 10 0.45 6.12 -19.41
C LYS A 10 1.33 7.34 -19.71
N GLY A 11 0.79 8.56 -19.59
CA GLY A 11 1.52 9.81 -19.83
C GLY A 11 2.17 10.46 -18.59
N MET A 12 1.91 9.96 -17.38
CA MET A 12 2.38 10.60 -16.15
C MET A 12 3.86 10.27 -15.91
N GLN A 13 4.70 11.30 -15.78
CA GLN A 13 6.16 11.12 -15.60
C GLN A 13 6.58 11.13 -14.13
N SER A 14 5.83 11.84 -13.28
CA SER A 14 6.05 11.85 -11.84
C SER A 14 4.75 11.97 -11.06
N PHE A 15 4.85 11.74 -9.76
CA PHE A 15 3.74 11.80 -8.81
C PHE A 15 3.94 12.91 -7.77
N ASP A 16 4.88 13.83 -8.01
CA ASP A 16 5.35 14.81 -7.01
C ASP A 16 4.28 15.83 -6.62
N PHE A 17 3.31 16.08 -7.51
CA PHE A 17 2.19 16.98 -7.23
C PHE A 17 1.35 16.53 -6.02
N ILE A 18 1.39 15.24 -5.65
CA ILE A 18 0.72 14.70 -4.46
C ILE A 18 1.23 15.37 -3.17
N SER A 19 2.48 15.84 -3.15
CA SER A 19 3.06 16.59 -2.04
C SER A 19 2.32 17.90 -1.72
N THR A 20 1.48 18.39 -2.63
CA THR A 20 0.67 19.61 -2.42
C THR A 20 -0.64 19.34 -1.65
N PHE A 21 -1.05 18.07 -1.50
CA PHE A 21 -2.32 17.71 -0.88
C PHE A 21 -2.24 17.66 0.66
N LYS A 22 -2.36 18.82 1.31
CA LYS A 22 -2.24 19.01 2.78
C LYS A 22 -3.24 18.23 3.66
N SER A 23 -4.29 17.70 3.07
CA SER A 23 -5.36 16.98 3.78
C SER A 23 -5.61 15.59 3.19
N LEU A 24 -4.66 15.04 2.42
CA LEU A 24 -4.81 13.71 1.86
C LEU A 24 -4.86 12.66 2.97
N GLU A 25 -5.86 11.79 2.89
CA GLU A 25 -6.14 10.71 3.84
C GLU A 25 -6.19 9.35 3.12
N GLU A 26 -6.63 9.34 1.86
CA GLU A 26 -6.74 8.13 1.06
C GLU A 26 -5.99 8.29 -0.26
N LEU A 27 -5.03 7.39 -0.51
CA LEU A 27 -4.26 7.35 -1.75
C LEU A 27 -4.51 6.01 -2.46
N SER A 28 -4.98 6.08 -3.69
CA SER A 28 -5.14 4.92 -4.57
C SER A 28 -4.35 5.11 -5.87
N VAL A 29 -3.53 4.12 -6.19
CA VAL A 29 -2.73 4.08 -7.41
C VAL A 29 -2.96 2.76 -8.12
N GLY A 30 -3.36 2.83 -9.39
CA GLY A 30 -3.74 1.66 -10.16
C GLY A 30 -3.05 1.57 -11.53
N TYR A 31 -2.83 0.34 -11.99
CA TYR A 31 -2.57 0.00 -13.40
C TYR A 31 -1.42 0.84 -13.99
N THR A 32 -0.27 0.80 -13.32
CA THR A 32 0.92 1.54 -13.75
C THR A 32 2.19 0.77 -13.42
N THR A 33 3.11 0.73 -14.38
CA THR A 33 4.45 0.16 -14.18
C THR A 33 5.46 1.20 -13.67
N LYS A 34 5.05 2.48 -13.55
CA LYS A 34 5.92 3.58 -13.16
C LYS A 34 6.03 3.78 -11.65
N LEU A 35 5.08 3.24 -10.88
CA LEU A 35 5.14 3.33 -9.42
C LEU A 35 6.14 2.32 -8.87
N VAL A 36 7.38 2.77 -8.65
CA VAL A 36 8.43 1.99 -7.99
C VAL A 36 8.51 2.32 -6.50
N LYS A 37 8.28 3.60 -6.15
CA LYS A 37 8.26 4.13 -4.78
C LYS A 37 7.01 4.94 -4.54
N LEU A 38 6.64 5.12 -3.27
CA LEU A 38 5.54 6.01 -2.92
C LEU A 38 5.95 7.47 -3.21
N PRO A 39 5.02 8.29 -3.72
CA PRO A 39 5.23 9.72 -3.82
C PRO A 39 5.34 10.35 -2.43
N GLN A 40 6.09 11.45 -2.32
CA GLN A 40 6.04 12.28 -1.13
C GLN A 40 4.65 12.86 -0.94
N VAL A 41 4.12 12.77 0.28
CA VAL A 41 2.85 13.37 0.68
C VAL A 41 3.10 14.50 1.68
N ALA A 42 2.25 15.54 1.67
CA ALA A 42 2.41 16.71 2.53
C ALA A 42 2.42 16.35 4.04
N ASN A 43 1.64 15.35 4.42
CA ASN A 43 1.51 14.89 5.80
C ASN A 43 1.25 13.38 5.83
N PRO A 44 2.30 12.55 5.95
CA PRO A 44 2.18 11.08 5.99
C PRO A 44 1.26 10.59 7.12
N LYS A 45 1.21 11.30 8.25
CA LYS A 45 0.39 10.94 9.41
C LYS A 45 -1.11 11.13 9.16
N LYS A 46 -1.54 11.76 8.07
CA LYS A 46 -2.97 11.83 7.71
C LYS A 46 -3.45 10.64 6.88
N ILE A 47 -2.54 9.87 6.28
CA ILE A 47 -2.91 8.75 5.43
C ILE A 47 -3.46 7.62 6.31
N ILE A 48 -4.73 7.29 6.08
CA ILE A 48 -5.47 6.20 6.75
C ILE A 48 -5.73 5.03 5.80
N SER A 49 -5.70 5.26 4.48
CA SER A 49 -5.86 4.20 3.48
C SER A 49 -4.90 4.33 2.31
N LEU A 50 -4.28 3.21 1.96
CA LEU A 50 -3.42 3.05 0.79
C LEU A 50 -3.91 1.86 -0.03
N THR A 51 -4.11 2.07 -1.33
CA THR A 51 -4.53 1.02 -2.27
C THR A 51 -3.64 1.05 -3.51
N LEU A 52 -2.91 -0.04 -3.75
CA LEU A 52 -1.99 -0.19 -4.88
C LEU A 52 -2.45 -1.36 -5.77
N ILE A 53 -3.02 -1.05 -6.93
CA ILE A 53 -3.61 -2.05 -7.82
C ILE A 53 -2.76 -2.22 -9.06
N ASN A 54 -2.32 -3.43 -9.39
CA ASN A 54 -1.52 -3.72 -10.58
C ASN A 54 -0.35 -2.73 -10.75
N THR A 55 0.49 -2.68 -9.72
CA THR A 55 1.73 -1.89 -9.65
C THR A 55 2.94 -2.83 -9.57
N PRO A 56 3.26 -3.56 -10.65
CA PRO A 56 4.15 -4.74 -10.59
C PRO A 56 5.62 -4.41 -10.27
N LYS A 57 6.02 -3.14 -10.37
CA LYS A 57 7.38 -2.67 -10.05
C LYS A 57 7.49 -2.00 -8.68
N PHE A 58 6.39 -1.89 -7.93
CA PHE A 58 6.40 -1.25 -6.62
C PHE A 58 7.23 -2.05 -5.63
N ASN A 59 8.21 -1.41 -4.99
CA ASN A 59 9.11 -2.03 -4.02
C ASN A 59 9.57 -1.01 -2.97
N ASP A 60 8.62 -0.42 -2.25
CA ASP A 60 8.91 0.63 -1.25
C ASP A 60 8.13 0.38 0.04
N MET A 61 8.48 -0.71 0.72
CA MET A 61 7.88 -1.06 2.00
C MET A 61 8.24 -0.04 3.09
N GLU A 62 9.46 0.50 3.09
CA GLU A 62 9.86 1.57 4.03
C GLU A 62 9.04 2.85 3.83
N GLY A 63 8.69 3.20 2.59
CA GLY A 63 7.76 4.30 2.31
C GLY A 63 6.39 4.09 2.95
N ILE A 64 5.86 2.86 2.92
CA ILE A 64 4.56 2.53 3.54
C ILE A 64 4.60 2.73 5.06
N LEU A 65 5.73 2.42 5.70
CA LEU A 65 5.88 2.55 7.15
C LEU A 65 5.83 4.00 7.66
N GLN A 66 5.98 4.99 6.77
CA GLN A 66 5.83 6.41 7.11
C GLN A 66 4.36 6.79 7.42
N TYR A 67 3.40 5.97 6.99
CA TYR A 67 1.98 6.18 7.26
C TYR A 67 1.59 5.58 8.61
N GLU A 68 2.09 6.18 9.70
CA GLU A 68 1.87 5.71 11.10
C GLU A 68 0.39 5.52 11.48
N ASN A 69 -0.53 6.22 10.80
CA ASN A 69 -1.98 6.16 11.02
C ASN A 69 -2.73 5.30 9.98
N LEU A 70 -2.00 4.51 9.17
CA LEU A 70 -2.60 3.65 8.16
C LEU A 70 -3.47 2.59 8.83
N GLU A 71 -4.77 2.58 8.48
CA GLU A 71 -5.73 1.60 8.99
C GLU A 71 -6.07 0.53 7.95
N LYS A 72 -5.96 0.87 6.65
CA LYS A 72 -6.25 -0.02 5.53
C LYS A 72 -5.13 -0.02 4.50
N PHE A 73 -4.56 -1.19 4.25
CA PHE A 73 -3.62 -1.41 3.15
C PHE A 73 -4.14 -2.48 2.19
N VAL A 74 -4.20 -2.15 0.92
CA VAL A 74 -4.60 -3.08 -0.15
C VAL A 74 -3.52 -3.05 -1.21
N MET A 75 -3.01 -4.22 -1.59
CA MET A 75 -2.14 -4.36 -2.75
C MET A 75 -2.36 -5.69 -3.46
N ASN A 76 -2.62 -5.64 -4.76
CA ASN A 76 -2.72 -6.85 -5.58
C ASN A 76 -1.60 -6.91 -6.62
N GLU A 77 -1.32 -8.12 -7.11
CA GLU A 77 -0.38 -8.37 -8.20
C GLU A 77 1.02 -7.79 -7.97
N HIS A 78 1.49 -7.80 -6.72
CA HIS A 78 2.88 -7.49 -6.41
C HIS A 78 3.77 -8.70 -6.78
N THR A 79 4.86 -8.46 -7.50
CA THR A 79 5.74 -9.53 -7.99
C THR A 79 7.17 -9.43 -7.49
N VAL A 80 7.52 -8.34 -6.82
CA VAL A 80 8.91 -8.01 -6.48
C VAL A 80 9.16 -7.85 -4.99
N ILE A 81 8.11 -7.85 -4.15
CA ILE A 81 8.25 -7.72 -2.69
C ILE A 81 8.33 -9.14 -2.10
N PRO A 82 9.45 -9.51 -1.45
CA PRO A 82 9.57 -10.75 -0.71
C PRO A 82 8.60 -10.78 0.48
N PHE A 83 8.16 -11.97 0.89
CA PHE A 83 7.26 -12.09 2.04
C PHE A 83 7.87 -11.53 3.34
N GLU A 84 9.18 -11.66 3.53
CA GLU A 84 9.89 -11.15 4.70
C GLU A 84 9.70 -9.64 4.87
N GLU A 85 9.64 -8.90 3.75
CA GLU A 85 9.39 -7.46 3.75
C GLU A 85 7.94 -7.12 4.14
N ILE A 86 6.97 -7.99 3.83
CA ILE A 86 5.57 -7.83 4.22
C ILE A 86 5.40 -7.90 5.75
N THR A 87 6.23 -8.67 6.45
CA THR A 87 6.18 -8.75 7.92
C THR A 87 6.42 -7.39 8.60
N LYS A 88 7.10 -6.45 7.92
CA LYS A 88 7.31 -5.09 8.45
C LYS A 88 6.01 -4.34 8.71
N LEU A 89 4.89 -4.73 8.09
CA LEU A 89 3.57 -4.13 8.35
C LEU A 89 3.16 -4.22 9.84
N GLU A 90 3.73 -5.14 10.62
CA GLU A 90 3.51 -5.25 12.08
C GLU A 90 3.98 -4.01 12.87
N LYS A 91 4.81 -3.16 12.25
CA LYS A 91 5.19 -1.86 12.81
C LYS A 91 4.04 -0.86 12.78
N LEU A 92 3.05 -1.03 11.89
CA LEU A 92 1.89 -0.14 11.76
C LEU A 92 0.81 -0.52 12.78
N LYS A 93 0.90 0.05 13.98
CA LYS A 93 0.04 -0.30 15.14
C LYS A 93 -1.45 0.03 14.96
N LYS A 94 -1.81 0.83 13.97
CA LYS A 94 -3.19 1.20 13.65
C LYS A 94 -3.78 0.42 12.48
N LEU A 95 -2.99 -0.46 11.86
CA LEU A 95 -3.42 -1.27 10.73
C LEU A 95 -4.48 -2.27 11.20
N LYS A 96 -5.65 -2.24 10.57
CA LYS A 96 -6.81 -3.08 10.88
C LYS A 96 -7.18 -3.97 9.72
N LYS A 97 -7.03 -3.48 8.49
CA LYS A 97 -7.37 -4.19 7.26
C LYS A 97 -6.17 -4.32 6.35
N VAL A 98 -5.85 -5.54 5.95
CA VAL A 98 -4.76 -5.83 5.01
C VAL A 98 -5.25 -6.83 3.98
N TYR A 99 -5.21 -6.46 2.71
CA TYR A 99 -5.50 -7.37 1.60
C TYR A 99 -4.32 -7.42 0.66
N LEU A 100 -3.66 -8.58 0.61
CA LEU A 100 -2.55 -8.87 -0.28
C LEU A 100 -2.83 -10.15 -1.06
N ASN A 101 -2.61 -10.11 -2.37
CA ASN A 101 -2.67 -11.31 -3.20
C ASN A 101 -1.25 -11.79 -3.55
N PHE A 102 -0.99 -13.08 -3.35
CA PHE A 102 0.31 -13.70 -3.59
C PHE A 102 0.21 -14.70 -4.75
N LYS A 103 1.24 -14.74 -5.60
CA LYS A 103 1.33 -15.76 -6.66
C LYS A 103 1.70 -17.13 -6.12
N LYS A 104 2.49 -17.18 -5.04
CA LYS A 104 2.93 -18.42 -4.41
C LYS A 104 1.98 -18.77 -3.27
N GLU A 105 1.48 -19.99 -3.31
CA GLU A 105 0.60 -20.53 -2.28
C GLU A 105 1.29 -20.59 -0.89
N SER A 106 2.61 -20.79 -0.85
CA SER A 106 3.39 -20.73 0.40
C SER A 106 3.30 -19.35 1.05
N ASP A 107 3.45 -18.29 0.27
CA ASP A 107 3.47 -16.91 0.76
C ASP A 107 2.05 -16.51 1.19
N HIS A 108 1.03 -17.01 0.48
CA HIS A 108 -0.36 -16.83 0.88
C HIS A 108 -0.63 -17.45 2.27
N ARG A 109 -0.19 -18.68 2.53
CA ARG A 109 -0.35 -19.30 3.86
C ARG A 109 0.36 -18.52 4.97
N LEU A 110 1.60 -18.11 4.74
CA LEU A 110 2.34 -17.29 5.71
C LEU A 110 1.65 -15.94 5.95
N PHE A 111 1.03 -15.37 4.93
CA PHE A 111 0.23 -14.15 5.06
C PHE A 111 -1.04 -14.36 5.90
N GLU A 112 -1.75 -15.47 5.72
CA GLU A 112 -2.93 -15.80 6.55
C GLU A 112 -2.54 -15.95 8.04
N GLU A 113 -1.40 -16.59 8.33
CA GLU A 113 -0.85 -16.67 9.70
C GLU A 113 -0.49 -15.28 10.26
N LEU A 114 0.13 -14.44 9.44
CA LEU A 114 0.47 -13.05 9.79
C LEU A 114 -0.78 -12.20 10.07
N VAL A 115 -1.83 -12.36 9.26
CA VAL A 115 -3.13 -11.69 9.47
C VAL A 115 -3.75 -12.15 10.79
N HIS A 116 -3.81 -13.47 11.01
CA HIS A 116 -4.42 -14.05 12.21
C HIS A 116 -3.72 -13.58 13.49
N ARG A 117 -2.38 -13.65 13.53
CA ARG A 117 -1.61 -13.26 14.73
C ARG A 117 -1.70 -11.77 15.08
N ASN A 118 -1.96 -10.93 14.08
CA ASN A 118 -2.10 -9.48 14.28
C ASN A 118 -3.57 -9.03 14.44
N GLY A 119 -4.54 -9.94 14.33
CA GLY A 119 -5.96 -9.61 14.39
C GLY A 119 -6.42 -8.71 13.24
N TRP A 120 -5.76 -8.79 12.09
CA TRP A 120 -6.15 -8.02 10.90
C TRP A 120 -7.34 -8.67 10.19
N ILE A 121 -8.09 -7.85 9.47
CA ILE A 121 -9.16 -8.28 8.57
C ILE A 121 -8.58 -8.37 7.15
N ASN A 122 -8.73 -9.53 6.49
CA ASN A 122 -8.20 -9.81 5.15
C ASN A 122 -9.26 -10.15 4.09
N ASN A 123 -10.50 -9.73 4.29
CA ASN A 123 -11.56 -9.87 3.29
C ASN A 123 -11.69 -8.61 2.40
N ASN A 124 -12.20 -8.81 1.18
CA ASN A 124 -12.33 -7.75 0.17
C ASN A 124 -13.47 -6.75 0.44
N LEU A 125 -14.00 -6.69 1.67
CA LEU A 125 -15.20 -5.92 2.05
C LEU A 125 -14.91 -4.83 3.11
#